data_AF-A0A954U5G1-F1
#
_entry.id   AF-A0A954U5G1-F1
#
_cell.length_a   1.000
_cell.length_b   1.000
_cell.length_c   1.000
_cell.angle_alpha   90.00
_cell.angle_beta   90.00
_cell.angle_gamma   90.00
#
_symmetry.space_group_name_H-M   'P 1'
#
loop_
_entity.id
_entity.type
_entity.pdbx_description
1 polymer ?
#
loop_
_entity_poly.entity_id
_entity_poly.type
_entity_poly.pdbx_seq_one_letter_code
_entity_poly.pdbx_strand_id
1 'polypeptide(L)'
;MPQSQELQSHEHHSQEIVLATLPGANSGERVLMVLKNRVGEESRVEMRQQTWCEQIGWYTQSSIGMEPQQVAALRNALGQTATVSSGPRHFSRLRKPGFEPRVVHADSA
;
A
#
# COMPACT_ATOMS: atom_id res chain seq x y z
N MET A 1 -30.65 44.60 1.70
CA MET A 1 -29.34 44.25 1.11
C MET A 1 -28.91 42.92 1.74
N PRO A 2 -29.04 41.77 1.06
CA PRO A 2 -28.65 40.48 1.62
C PRO A 2 -27.12 40.27 1.54
N GLN A 3 -26.55 39.74 2.61
CA GLN A 3 -25.13 39.38 2.73
C GLN A 3 -24.81 38.20 1.79
N SER A 4 -23.89 38.42 0.85
CA SER A 4 -23.24 37.37 0.07
C SER A 4 -22.36 36.53 0.99
N GLN A 5 -22.81 35.33 1.36
CA GLN A 5 -21.94 34.32 1.96
C GLN A 5 -21.00 33.78 0.88
N GLU A 6 -19.75 34.22 0.98
CA GLU A 6 -18.61 33.73 0.21
C GLU A 6 -18.40 32.25 0.57
N LEU A 7 -18.62 31.37 -0.40
CA LEU A 7 -18.38 29.93 -0.30
C LEU A 7 -16.89 29.71 -0.05
N GLN A 8 -16.51 29.50 1.21
CA GLN A 8 -15.17 29.06 1.58
C GLN A 8 -14.94 27.67 0.97
N SER A 9 -14.17 27.64 -0.11
CA SER A 9 -13.59 26.44 -0.69
C SER A 9 -12.65 25.82 0.33
N HIS A 10 -13.15 24.86 1.12
CA HIS A 10 -12.32 24.03 1.98
C HIS A 10 -11.33 23.25 1.11
N GLU A 11 -10.08 23.71 1.06
CA GLU A 11 -8.99 22.92 0.49
C GLU A 11 -8.82 21.66 1.34
N HIS A 12 -9.36 20.54 0.87
CA HIS A 12 -9.09 19.25 1.48
C HIS A 12 -7.64 18.87 1.16
N HIS A 13 -6.75 19.09 2.12
CA HIS A 13 -5.40 18.56 2.06
C HIS A 13 -5.47 17.03 1.94
N SER A 14 -5.02 16.50 0.81
CA SER A 14 -4.94 15.07 0.56
C SER A 14 -3.48 14.67 0.49
N GLN A 15 -3.09 13.72 1.34
CA GLN A 15 -1.75 13.17 1.37
C GLN A 15 -1.76 11.82 0.66
N GLU A 16 -0.79 11.62 -0.23
CA GLU A 16 -0.59 10.35 -0.93
C GLU A 16 0.79 9.79 -0.60
N ILE A 17 0.86 8.49 -0.34
CA ILE A 17 2.11 7.79 -0.05
C ILE A 17 2.21 6.57 -0.96
N VAL A 18 3.26 6.48 -1.77
CA VAL A 18 3.54 5.28 -2.57
C VAL A 18 4.06 4.19 -1.65
N LEU A 19 3.28 3.11 -1.50
CA LEU A 19 3.62 1.96 -0.68
C LEU A 19 4.51 0.96 -1.43
N ALA A 20 4.25 0.77 -2.73
CA ALA A 20 5.00 -0.14 -3.58
C ALA A 20 4.89 0.24 -5.06
N THR A 21 5.91 -0.12 -5.81
CA THR A 21 5.93 -0.08 -7.28
C THR A 21 6.17 -1.48 -7.80
N LEU A 22 5.20 -2.02 -8.53
CA LEU A 22 5.28 -3.33 -9.17
C LEU A 22 5.57 -3.15 -10.66
N PRO A 23 6.46 -3.96 -11.25
CA PRO A 23 6.69 -3.91 -12.69
C PRO A 23 5.42 -4.31 -13.46
N GLY A 24 5.17 -3.64 -14.58
CA GLY A 24 4.12 -4.01 -15.53
C GLY A 24 4.58 -5.09 -16.50
N ALA A 25 3.82 -5.27 -17.59
CA ALA A 25 4.14 -6.29 -18.59
C ALA A 25 5.39 -5.94 -19.42
N ASN A 26 5.73 -4.65 -19.53
CA ASN A 26 6.90 -4.14 -20.23
C ASN A 26 7.54 -2.99 -19.45
N SER A 27 8.70 -2.51 -19.90
CA SER A 27 9.45 -1.44 -19.23
C SER A 27 8.75 -0.08 -19.19
N GLY A 28 7.76 0.12 -20.07
CA GLY A 28 6.93 1.32 -20.12
C GLY A 28 5.69 1.23 -19.23
N GLU A 29 5.51 0.16 -18.47
CA GLU A 29 4.32 -0.06 -17.65
C GLU A 29 4.70 -0.38 -16.20
N ARG A 30 3.90 0.11 -15.26
CA ARG A 30 4.03 -0.23 -13.84
C ARG A 30 2.70 -0.16 -13.12
N VAL A 31 2.60 -0.82 -11.98
CA VAL A 31 1.49 -0.66 -11.04
C VAL A 31 2.00 -0.02 -9.76
N LEU A 32 1.42 1.10 -9.35
CA LEU A 32 1.69 1.71 -8.05
C LEU A 32 0.62 1.29 -7.04
N MET A 33 1.05 0.91 -5.84
CA MET A 33 0.17 0.89 -4.67
C MET A 33 0.35 2.19 -3.90
N VAL A 34 -0.74 2.93 -3.75
CA VAL A 34 -0.74 4.27 -3.13
C VAL A 34 -1.71 4.28 -1.96
N LEU A 35 -1.26 4.72 -0.79
CA LEU A 35 -2.16 5.05 0.32
C LEU A 35 -2.64 6.49 0.15
N LYS A 36 -3.95 6.69 0.07
CA LYS A 36 -4.58 8.02 0.10
C LYS A 36 -5.15 8.28 1.47
N ASN A 37 -4.73 9.38 2.07
CA ASN A 37 -5.29 9.91 3.29
C ASN A 37 -5.87 11.28 2.97
N ARG A 38 -7.19 11.45 3.13
CA ARG A 38 -7.85 12.74 2.98
C ARG A 38 -8.46 13.15 4.30
N VAL A 39 -8.28 14.41 4.69
CA VAL A 39 -8.84 14.94 5.93
C VAL A 39 -10.35 14.80 5.91
N GLY A 40 -10.90 14.10 6.91
CA GLY A 40 -12.33 13.84 7.06
C GLY A 40 -12.85 12.60 6.32
N GLU A 41 -11.98 11.85 5.64
CA GLU A 41 -12.32 10.60 4.96
C GLU A 41 -11.47 9.43 5.49
N GLU A 42 -11.98 8.21 5.34
CA GLU A 42 -11.21 7.01 5.69
C GLU A 42 -10.03 6.83 4.73
N SER A 43 -8.92 6.32 5.27
CA SER A 43 -7.73 5.96 4.50
C SER A 43 -8.05 4.84 3.50
N ARG A 44 -7.63 5.01 2.25
CA ARG A 44 -7.86 4.04 1.17
C ARG A 44 -6.57 3.69 0.46
N VAL A 45 -6.47 2.45 -0.02
CA VAL A 45 -5.38 2.04 -0.90
C VAL A 45 -5.87 2.11 -2.34
N GLU A 46 -5.07 2.68 -3.22
CA GLU A 46 -5.33 2.75 -4.65
C GLU A 46 -4.25 1.99 -5.41
N MET A 47 -4.66 1.05 -6.27
CA MET A 47 -3.79 0.48 -7.28
C MET A 47 -3.90 1.31 -8.54
N ARG A 48 -2.79 1.83 -9.05
CA ARG A 48 -2.73 2.65 -10.26
C ARG A 48 -1.89 1.96 -11.31
N GLN A 49 -2.49 1.62 -12.44
CA GLN A 49 -1.74 1.24 -13.63
C GLN A 49 -1.22 2.51 -14.29
N GLN A 50 0.10 2.57 -14.49
CA GLN A 50 0.75 3.68 -15.14
C GLN A 50 1.52 3.24 -16.37
N THR A 51 1.53 4.12 -17.36
CA THR A 51 2.29 3.96 -18.59
C THR A 51 3.23 5.15 -18.77
N TRP A 52 4.42 4.90 -19.31
CA TRP A 52 5.38 5.93 -19.66
C TRP A 52 5.12 6.43 -21.08
N CYS A 53 5.19 7.75 -21.25
CA CYS A 53 5.18 8.41 -22.54
C CYS A 53 6.25 9.51 -22.53
N GLU A 54 7.06 9.63 -23.58
CA GLU A 54 8.23 10.50 -23.59
C GLU A 54 7.88 11.98 -23.35
N GLN A 55 6.72 12.43 -23.82
CA GLN A 55 6.29 13.83 -23.75
C GLN A 55 5.69 14.23 -22.39
N ILE A 56 5.11 13.28 -21.64
CA ILE A 56 4.34 13.55 -20.41
C ILE A 56 4.87 12.81 -19.18
N GLY A 57 5.77 11.85 -19.37
CA GLY A 57 6.26 10.95 -18.33
C GLY A 57 5.25 9.86 -17.96
N TRP A 58 5.26 9.46 -16.68
CA TRP A 58 4.32 8.47 -16.15
C TRP A 58 2.93 9.08 -16.01
N TYR A 59 1.95 8.48 -16.66
CA TYR A 59 0.55 8.85 -16.50
C TYR A 59 -0.27 7.65 -16.02
N THR A 60 -1.30 7.92 -15.23
CA THR A 60 -2.22 6.88 -14.74
C THR A 60 -3.24 6.56 -15.83
N GLN A 61 -3.22 5.32 -16.33
CA GLN A 61 -4.17 4.83 -17.32
C GLN A 61 -5.45 4.33 -16.66
N SER A 62 -5.33 3.69 -15.50
CA SER A 62 -6.43 3.10 -14.76
C SER A 62 -6.13 3.11 -13.27
N SER A 63 -7.17 3.21 -12.44
CA SER A 63 -7.03 3.05 -11.01
C SER A 63 -8.19 2.31 -10.36
N ILE A 64 -7.87 1.61 -9.27
CA ILE A 64 -8.83 0.86 -8.45
C ILE A 64 -8.60 1.27 -7.00
N GLY A 65 -9.58 1.96 -6.42
CA GLY A 65 -9.63 2.26 -5.00
C GLY A 65 -10.15 1.07 -4.20
N MET A 66 -9.56 0.83 -3.04
CA MET A 66 -9.90 -0.26 -2.14
C MET A 66 -9.97 0.23 -0.70
N GLU A 67 -11.02 -0.20 -0.01
CA GLU A 67 -11.15 -0.07 1.43
C GLU A 67 -10.21 -1.06 2.16
N PRO A 68 -9.83 -0.80 3.43
CA PRO A 68 -8.93 -1.66 4.18
C PRO A 68 -9.34 -3.15 4.20
N GLN A 69 -10.63 -3.46 4.29
CA GLN A 69 -11.15 -4.83 4.31
C GLN A 69 -10.95 -5.52 2.96
N GLN A 70 -11.04 -4.79 1.85
CA GLN A 70 -10.79 -5.31 0.50
C GLN A 70 -9.30 -5.60 0.29
N VAL A 71 -8.41 -4.79 0.86
CA VAL A 71 -6.95 -5.06 0.84
C VAL A 71 -6.62 -6.35 1.59
N ALA A 72 -7.24 -6.57 2.75
CA ALA A 72 -7.08 -7.82 3.50
C ALA A 72 -7.60 -9.03 2.72
N ALA A 73 -8.77 -8.91 2.08
CA ALA A 73 -9.31 -9.95 1.21
C ALA A 73 -8.39 -10.25 0.01
N LEU A 74 -7.86 -9.21 -0.64
CA LEU A 74 -6.92 -9.33 -1.75
C LEU A 74 -5.63 -10.04 -1.31
N ARG A 75 -5.05 -9.64 -0.16
CA ARG A 75 -3.89 -10.32 0.42
C ARG A 75 -4.17 -11.80 0.64
N ASN A 76 -5.34 -12.14 1.17
CA ASN A 76 -5.70 -13.53 1.43
C ASN A 76 -5.88 -14.32 0.12
N ALA A 77 -6.46 -13.71 -0.92
CA ALA A 77 -6.61 -14.34 -2.23
C ALA A 77 -5.24 -14.58 -2.91
N LEU A 78 -4.34 -13.59 -2.86
CA LEU A 78 -2.99 -13.68 -3.43
C LEU A 78 -2.06 -14.57 -2.60
N GLY A 79 -2.23 -14.62 -1.28
CA GLY A 79 -1.44 -15.46 -0.37
C GLY A 79 -1.82 -16.95 -0.42
N GLN A 80 -2.97 -17.29 -1.00
CA GLN A 80 -3.40 -18.68 -1.16
C GLN A 80 -2.73 -19.40 -2.35
N THR A 81 -1.97 -18.71 -3.20
CA THR A 81 -1.26 -19.34 -4.33
C THR A 81 0.07 -20.00 -3.96
N ALA A 82 0.39 -20.13 -2.66
CA ALA A 82 1.60 -20.78 -2.17
C ALA A 82 1.31 -21.88 -1.11
N THR A 83 0.40 -22.80 -1.42
CA THR A 83 0.38 -24.13 -0.78
C THR A 83 0.20 -25.23 -1.82
N VAL A 84 1.08 -25.28 -2.81
CA VAL A 84 1.48 -26.59 -3.37
C VAL A 84 2.14 -27.36 -2.24
N SER A 85 1.33 -28.23 -1.65
CA SER A 85 1.71 -29.31 -0.77
C SER A 85 2.78 -30.20 -1.40
N SER A 86 4.05 -29.89 -1.15
CA SER A 86 5.13 -30.89 -1.15
C SER A 86 6.26 -30.44 -0.23
N GLY A 87 5.95 -30.20 1.05
CA GLY A 87 7.00 -30.15 2.06
C GLY A 87 7.60 -31.56 2.23
N PRO A 88 8.94 -31.76 2.15
CA PRO A 88 9.54 -32.97 2.67
C PRO A 88 9.25 -33.03 4.17
N ARG A 89 8.77 -34.18 4.68
CA ARG A 89 8.42 -34.43 6.10
C ARG A 89 9.64 -34.39 7.06
N HIS A 90 10.68 -33.61 6.76
CA HIS A 90 11.98 -33.67 7.44
C HIS A 90 12.37 -32.40 8.22
N PHE A 91 11.53 -31.36 8.28
CA PHE A 91 11.83 -30.13 9.05
C PHE A 91 11.09 -30.00 10.38
N SER A 92 10.32 -31.00 10.79
CA SER A 92 9.59 -31.02 12.08
C SER A 92 10.47 -31.20 13.32
N ARG A 93 11.79 -30.92 13.24
CA ARG A 93 12.72 -30.98 14.39
C ARG A 93 13.70 -29.82 14.53
N LEU A 94 13.41 -28.66 13.95
CA LEU A 94 14.15 -27.46 14.36
C LEU A 94 13.63 -26.99 15.71
N ARG A 95 14.37 -27.35 16.77
CA ARG A 95 14.23 -26.82 18.12
C ARG A 95 14.21 -25.29 18.06
N LYS A 96 13.31 -24.65 18.82
CA LYS A 96 13.26 -23.19 19.01
C LYS A 96 14.69 -22.63 19.16
N PRO A 97 15.15 -21.70 18.30
CA PRO A 97 16.27 -20.87 18.70
C PRO A 97 15.77 -20.00 19.86
N GLY A 98 16.47 -20.07 20.99
CA GLY A 98 16.19 -19.26 22.17
C GLY A 98 16.25 -17.78 21.79
N PHE A 99 15.07 -17.19 21.60
CA PHE A 99 14.95 -15.75 21.60
C PHE A 99 15.07 -15.30 23.05
N GLU A 100 16.24 -14.77 23.41
CA GLU A 100 16.48 -14.14 24.70
C GLU A 100 16.60 -12.63 24.46
N PRO A 101 15.58 -11.83 24.81
CA PRO A 101 15.61 -10.40 24.59
C PRO A 101 16.66 -9.77 25.52
N ARG A 102 17.71 -9.17 24.94
CA ARG A 102 18.67 -8.37 25.69
C ARG A 102 18.08 -6.99 25.91
N VAL A 103 17.69 -6.70 27.14
CA VAL A 103 17.29 -5.35 27.57
C VAL A 103 18.56 -4.50 27.63
N VAL A 104 18.61 -3.44 26.83
CA VAL A 104 19.70 -2.45 26.86
C VAL A 104 19.18 -1.24 27.64
N HIS A 105 19.79 -0.95 28.79
CA HIS A 105 19.52 0.29 29.52
C HIS A 105 20.24 1.44 28.80
N ALA A 106 19.51 2.50 28.47
CA ALA A 106 20.11 3.74 28.00
C ALA A 106 20.55 4.56 29.22
N ASP A 107 21.86 4.75 29.39
CA ASP A 107 22.37 5.72 30.36
C ASP A 107 21.95 7.13 29.92
N SER A 108 21.30 7.83 30.85
CA SER A 108 20.80 9.19 30.65
C SER A 108 21.98 10.17 30.63
N ALA A 109 21.99 11.06 29.64
CA ALA A 109 22.84 12.25 29.59
C ALA A 109 21.98 13.50 29.81
#